data_AF-A0A9P4HVV1-F1
#
_entry.id   AF-A0A9P4HVV1-F1
#
_cell.length_a   1.000
_cell.length_b   1.000
_cell.length_c   1.000
_cell.angle_alpha   90.00
_cell.angle_beta   90.00
_cell.angle_gamma   90.00
#
_symmetry.space_group_name_H-M   'P 1'
#
loop_
_entity.id
_entity.type
_entity.pdbx_description
1 polymer ?
#
loop_
_entity_poly.entity_id
_entity_poly.type
_entity_poly.pdbx_seq_one_letter_code
_entity_poly.pdbx_strand_id
1 'polypeptide(L)'
;MPLENPATSLTWTLRLKHHRTTILIHADPLTTLSALRNELLHALRETERTGTLNGRALPADASAFELARPVDPADLDKGWIGLGTAGATGGKKREREDENVKNADVRDGGVIAFRWRVEGEQGTVDEYDVDGEGNVVERDWDVVVPKLEDYDEMEDEGVDA
;
A
#
# COMPACT_ATOMS: atom_id res chain seq x y z
N MET A 1 10.06 -13.83 41.28
CA MET A 1 10.71 -13.50 40.01
C MET A 1 10.16 -14.43 38.94
N PRO A 2 9.16 -14.04 38.14
CA PRO A 2 9.06 -14.57 36.80
C PRO A 2 9.97 -13.72 35.90
N LEU A 3 10.88 -14.38 35.17
CA LEU A 3 11.63 -13.75 34.10
C LEU A 3 10.62 -13.41 33.01
N GLU A 4 10.21 -12.15 32.95
CA GLU A 4 9.58 -11.58 31.77
C GLU A 4 10.58 -11.78 30.64
N ASN A 5 10.36 -12.79 29.82
CA ASN A 5 11.07 -12.95 28.56
C ASN A 5 10.78 -11.65 27.80
N PRO A 6 11.75 -10.76 27.51
CA PRO A 6 11.48 -9.71 26.57
C PRO A 6 11.37 -10.46 25.25
N ALA A 7 10.14 -10.87 24.90
CA ALA A 7 9.81 -11.12 23.52
C ALA A 7 10.11 -9.78 22.86
N THR A 8 11.34 -9.63 22.36
CA THR A 8 11.73 -8.57 21.45
C THR A 8 10.90 -8.85 20.21
N SER A 9 9.62 -8.45 20.23
CA SER A 9 8.83 -8.30 19.02
C SER A 9 9.71 -7.46 18.12
N LEU A 10 10.22 -8.10 17.08
CA LEU A 10 11.07 -7.44 16.12
C LEU A 10 10.14 -6.56 15.31
N THR A 11 9.89 -5.35 15.80
CA THR A 11 9.04 -4.37 15.15
C THR A 11 9.62 -4.07 13.78
N TRP A 12 8.86 -4.39 12.74
CA TRP A 12 9.21 -4.09 11.36
C TRP A 12 8.76 -2.68 11.01
N THR A 13 9.55 -2.02 10.17
CA THR A 13 9.20 -0.74 9.56
C THR A 13 8.68 -0.99 8.16
N LEU A 14 7.42 -0.65 7.92
CA LEU A 14 6.77 -0.79 6.61
C LEU A 14 6.61 0.56 5.94
N ARG A 15 6.90 0.63 4.63
CA ARG A 15 6.76 1.83 3.80
C ARG A 15 5.52 1.69 2.93
N LEU A 16 4.42 2.30 3.36
CA LEU A 16 3.17 2.30 2.61
C LEU A 16 3.16 3.47 1.64
N LYS A 17 3.07 3.19 0.34
CA LYS A 17 3.17 4.18 -0.74
C LYS A 17 1.86 4.34 -1.50
N HIS A 18 1.53 5.59 -1.78
CA HIS A 18 0.46 6.00 -2.70
C HIS A 18 0.80 7.37 -3.27
N HIS A 19 0.80 7.48 -4.58
CA HIS A 19 1.33 8.59 -5.36
C HIS A 19 2.77 8.94 -4.94
N ARG A 20 3.03 10.20 -4.60
CA ARG A 20 4.29 10.68 -4.00
C ARG A 20 4.33 10.58 -2.47
N THR A 21 3.25 10.07 -1.85
CA THR A 21 3.14 9.97 -0.39
C THR A 21 3.69 8.63 0.10
N THR A 22 4.50 8.67 1.16
CA THR A 22 4.99 7.48 1.86
C THR A 22 4.68 7.60 3.35
N ILE A 23 3.99 6.60 3.89
CA ILE A 23 3.62 6.49 5.30
C ILE A 23 4.45 5.37 5.92
N LEU A 24 5.06 5.64 7.07
CA LEU A 24 5.83 4.68 7.82
C LEU A 24 4.97 4.09 8.94
N ILE A 25 4.79 2.78 8.92
CA ILE A 25 4.07 2.04 9.96
C ILE A 25 5.01 1.07 10.65
N HIS A 26 4.96 1.05 11.98
CA HIS A 26 5.72 0.13 12.81
C HIS A 26 4.80 -1.02 13.24
N ALA A 27 5.02 -2.21 12.71
CA ALA A 27 4.15 -3.36 12.94
C ALA A 27 4.95 -4.58 13.41
N ASP A 28 4.29 -5.47 14.16
CA ASP A 28 4.84 -6.81 14.40
C ASP A 28 4.74 -7.65 13.10
N PRO A 29 5.68 -8.58 12.82
CA PRO A 29 5.59 -9.44 11.65
C PRO A 29 4.30 -10.28 11.60
N LEU A 30 3.68 -10.52 12.76
CA LEU A 30 2.42 -11.24 12.93
C LEU A 30 1.19 -10.33 12.90
N THR A 31 1.35 -9.02 12.76
CA THR A 31 0.23 -8.09 12.53
C THR A 31 -0.53 -8.52 11.27
N THR A 32 -1.86 -8.63 11.38
CA THR A 32 -2.72 -9.00 10.25
C THR A 32 -2.86 -7.86 9.25
N LEU A 33 -3.18 -8.18 8.00
CA LEU A 33 -3.43 -7.16 6.98
C LEU A 33 -4.61 -6.25 7.36
N SER A 34 -5.65 -6.78 8.01
CA SER A 34 -6.77 -5.98 8.49
C SER A 34 -6.35 -4.97 9.58
N ALA A 35 -5.47 -5.37 10.50
CA ALA A 35 -4.92 -4.45 11.50
C ALA A 35 -4.06 -3.36 10.82
N LEU A 36 -3.24 -3.74 9.83
CA LEU A 36 -2.43 -2.80 9.06
C LEU A 36 -3.28 -1.76 8.31
N ARG A 37 -4.42 -2.16 7.72
CA ARG A 37 -5.37 -1.24 7.07
C ARG A 37 -5.97 -0.24 8.07
N ASN A 38 -6.32 -0.70 9.27
CA ASN A 38 -6.84 0.17 10.33
C ASN A 38 -5.79 1.20 10.77
N GLU A 39 -4.55 0.76 10.95
CA GLU A 39 -3.45 1.64 11.32
C GLU A 39 -3.13 2.67 10.23
N LEU A 40 -3.17 2.25 8.96
CA LEU A 40 -3.06 3.15 7.80
C LEU A 40 -4.17 4.22 7.80
N LEU A 41 -5.42 3.82 7.98
CA LEU A 41 -6.55 4.77 8.02
C LEU A 41 -6.42 5.76 9.18
N HIS A 42 -5.99 5.28 10.34
CA HIS A 42 -5.75 6.12 11.50
C HIS A 42 -4.65 7.14 11.22
N ALA A 43 -3.49 6.68 10.74
CA ALA A 43 -2.37 7.55 10.38
C ALA A 43 -2.78 8.60 9.33
N LEU A 44 -3.50 8.20 8.29
CA LEU A 44 -3.99 9.10 7.25
C LEU A 44 -4.94 10.18 7.80
N ARG A 45 -5.83 9.82 8.73
CA ARG A 45 -6.75 10.79 9.35
C ARG A 45 -6.02 11.77 10.28
N GLU A 46 -4.93 11.34 10.90
CA GLU A 46 -4.10 12.21 11.74
C GLU A 46 -3.24 13.19 10.92
N THR A 47 -2.71 12.73 9.78
CA THR A 47 -1.86 13.55 8.91
C THR A 47 -2.68 14.45 7.99
N GLU A 48 -3.72 13.91 7.36
CA GLU A 48 -4.57 14.62 6.40
C GLU A 48 -5.83 15.16 7.07
N ARG A 49 -5.70 16.30 7.77
CA ARG A 49 -6.82 16.96 8.47
C ARG A 49 -7.97 17.39 7.55
N THR A 50 -7.73 17.49 6.25
CA THR A 50 -8.74 17.79 5.22
C THR A 50 -9.62 16.58 4.90
N GLY A 51 -9.23 15.37 5.34
CA GLY A 51 -9.93 14.14 5.01
C GLY A 51 -9.72 13.69 3.57
N THR A 52 -8.75 14.27 2.86
CA THR A 52 -8.44 13.95 1.46
C THR A 52 -6.95 13.68 1.29
N LEU A 53 -6.59 12.65 0.53
CA LEU A 53 -5.20 12.36 0.13
C LEU A 53 -5.10 12.46 -1.40
N ASN A 54 -4.17 13.26 -1.91
CA ASN A 54 -4.01 13.55 -3.35
C ASN A 54 -5.33 13.98 -4.05
N GLY A 55 -6.17 14.74 -3.34
CA GLY A 55 -7.48 15.18 -3.87
C GLY A 55 -8.60 14.13 -3.83
N ARG A 56 -8.32 12.90 -3.37
CA ARG A 56 -9.33 11.85 -3.16
C ARG A 56 -9.76 11.79 -1.70
N ALA A 57 -11.06 11.70 -1.43
CA ALA A 57 -11.57 11.56 -0.07
C ALA A 57 -11.14 10.22 0.54
N LEU A 58 -10.67 10.25 1.79
CA LEU A 58 -10.32 9.04 2.53
C LEU A 58 -11.57 8.16 2.75
N PRO A 59 -11.42 6.82 2.76
CA PRO A 59 -12.54 5.94 2.95
C PRO A 59 -13.09 6.03 4.38
N ALA A 60 -14.39 5.73 4.53
CA ALA A 60 -15.03 5.67 5.85
C ALA A 60 -14.52 4.49 6.68
N ASP A 61 -14.24 3.36 6.01
CA ASP A 61 -13.85 2.09 6.61
C ASP A 61 -12.52 1.56 6.04
N ALA A 62 -11.74 0.90 6.88
CA ALA A 62 -10.42 0.38 6.51
C ALA A 62 -10.48 -0.80 5.53
N SER A 63 -11.60 -1.52 5.44
CA SER A 63 -11.80 -2.63 4.49
C SER A 63 -11.83 -2.16 3.02
N ALA A 64 -12.05 -0.87 2.78
CA ALA A 64 -11.97 -0.28 1.45
C ALA A 64 -10.53 -0.20 0.92
N PHE A 65 -9.52 -0.31 1.79
CA PHE A 65 -8.12 -0.31 1.36
C PHE A 65 -7.72 -1.65 0.75
N GLU A 66 -7.12 -1.54 -0.44
CA GLU A 66 -6.39 -2.61 -1.10
C GLU A 66 -4.90 -2.37 -0.86
N LEU A 67 -4.17 -3.43 -0.56
CA LEU A 67 -2.72 -3.41 -0.33
C LEU A 67 -2.04 -4.25 -1.40
N ALA A 68 -0.81 -3.92 -1.79
CA ALA A 68 0.00 -4.76 -2.65
C ALA A 68 1.47 -4.75 -2.25
N ARG A 69 2.17 -5.85 -2.53
CA ARG A 69 3.63 -5.89 -2.49
C ARG A 69 4.19 -5.68 -3.90
N PRO A 70 5.42 -5.17 -4.05
CA PRO A 70 6.05 -5.11 -5.36
C PRO A 70 6.30 -6.51 -5.93
N VAL A 71 6.22 -6.63 -7.26
CA VAL A 71 6.68 -7.82 -7.98
C VAL A 71 8.18 -8.03 -7.74
N ASP A 72 8.95 -6.94 -7.79
CA ASP A 72 10.38 -6.91 -7.49
C ASP A 72 10.68 -5.77 -6.49
N PRO A 73 11.09 -6.07 -5.24
CA PRO A 73 11.43 -5.04 -4.26
C PRO A 73 12.62 -4.14 -4.67
N ALA A 74 13.45 -4.57 -5.63
CA ALA A 74 14.55 -3.78 -6.15
C ALA A 74 14.13 -2.86 -7.31
N ASP A 75 12.97 -3.11 -7.92
CA ASP A 75 12.47 -2.41 -9.09
C ASP A 75 10.93 -2.29 -9.05
N LEU A 76 10.46 -1.16 -8.49
CA LEU A 76 9.04 -0.90 -8.28
C LEU A 76 8.29 -0.66 -9.61
N ASP A 77 8.99 -0.43 -10.71
CA ASP A 77 8.38 -0.22 -12.03
C ASP A 77 7.90 -1.56 -12.65
N LYS A 78 8.31 -2.70 -12.09
CA LYS A 78 7.84 -4.04 -12.52
C LYS A 78 6.42 -4.38 -12.04
N GLY A 79 5.76 -3.45 -11.36
CA GLY A 79 4.38 -3.58 -10.93
C GLY A 79 4.20 -4.22 -9.54
N TRP A 80 2.96 -4.57 -9.24
CA TRP A 80 2.49 -4.84 -7.88
C TRP A 80 1.56 -6.06 -7.84
N ILE A 81 1.65 -6.82 -6.75
CA ILE A 81 0.85 -8.02 -6.48
C ILE A 81 -0.04 -7.74 -5.26
N GLY A 82 -1.35 -7.80 -5.45
CA GLY A 82 -2.34 -7.56 -4.39
C GLY A 82 -2.19 -8.51 -3.20
N LEU A 83 -2.36 -7.96 -2.00
CA LEU A 83 -2.32 -8.66 -0.71
C LEU A 83 -3.75 -8.81 -0.17
N GLY A 84 -4.12 -10.04 0.20
CA GLY A 84 -5.41 -10.32 0.85
C GLY A 84 -6.63 -10.40 -0.07
N THR A 85 -6.48 -10.31 -1.40
CA THR A 85 -7.57 -10.52 -2.38
C THR A 85 -7.15 -11.52 -3.45
N ALA A 86 -8.10 -12.35 -3.90
CA ALA A 86 -7.89 -13.42 -4.88
C ALA A 86 -7.17 -12.92 -6.15
N GLY A 87 -6.17 -13.69 -6.60
CA GLY A 87 -5.43 -13.40 -7.84
C GLY A 87 -3.98 -13.83 -7.80
N ALA A 88 -3.73 -15.15 -7.78
CA ALA A 88 -2.61 -15.82 -8.46
C ALA A 88 -2.62 -17.32 -8.11
N THR A 89 -3.05 -18.12 -9.08
CA THR A 89 -2.78 -19.57 -9.26
C THR A 89 -3.09 -20.53 -8.09
N GLY A 90 -4.27 -21.15 -8.18
CA GLY A 90 -4.48 -22.54 -7.76
C GLY A 90 -4.37 -22.85 -6.26
N GLY A 91 -5.51 -22.79 -5.56
CA GLY A 91 -5.70 -23.59 -4.34
C GLY A 91 -6.36 -22.87 -3.18
N LYS A 92 -7.61 -23.28 -2.90
CA LYS A 92 -8.37 -23.12 -1.64
C LYS A 92 -8.42 -21.71 -1.03
N LYS A 93 -9.59 -21.09 -1.25
CA LYS A 93 -10.28 -20.11 -0.40
C LYS A 93 -10.09 -20.47 1.08
N ARG A 94 -9.07 -19.90 1.72
CA ARG A 94 -9.04 -19.71 3.17
C ARG A 94 -9.31 -18.23 3.40
N GLU A 95 -10.06 -17.90 4.44
CA GLU A 95 -10.17 -16.54 4.93
C GLU A 95 -8.75 -16.01 5.16
N ARG A 96 -8.28 -15.09 4.31
CA ARG A 96 -6.91 -14.54 4.32
C ARG A 96 -6.84 -13.09 4.82
N GLU A 97 -7.91 -12.56 5.40
CA GLU A 97 -7.83 -11.32 6.18
C GLU A 97 -7.02 -11.52 7.48
N ASP A 98 -6.90 -12.77 7.94
CA ASP A 98 -5.99 -13.19 9.02
C ASP A 98 -4.56 -13.46 8.53
N GLU A 99 -4.25 -13.21 7.26
CA GLU A 99 -2.88 -13.26 6.77
C GLU A 99 -2.09 -12.09 7.40
N ASN A 100 -0.90 -12.41 7.91
CA ASN A 100 -0.02 -11.41 8.52
C ASN A 100 1.03 -10.91 7.54
N VAL A 101 1.63 -9.76 7.86
CA VAL A 101 2.65 -9.08 7.04
C VAL A 101 3.74 -10.05 6.59
N LYS A 102 4.23 -10.92 7.49
CA LYS A 102 5.25 -11.91 7.16
C LYS A 102 4.76 -12.98 6.17
N ASN A 103 3.56 -13.50 6.37
CA ASN A 103 2.97 -14.52 5.49
C ASN A 103 2.56 -13.95 4.13
N ALA A 104 2.36 -12.65 4.04
CA ALA A 104 2.14 -11.90 2.80
C ALA A 104 3.44 -11.67 1.98
N ASP A 105 4.57 -12.30 2.35
CA ASP A 105 5.89 -12.14 1.74
C ASP A 105 6.44 -10.70 1.81
N VAL A 106 6.01 -9.94 2.82
CA VAL A 106 6.61 -8.65 3.17
C VAL A 106 7.71 -8.88 4.21
N ARG A 107 8.73 -8.03 4.18
CA ARG A 107 9.88 -8.07 5.10
C ARG A 107 10.05 -6.73 5.80
N ASP A 108 10.91 -6.70 6.81
CA ASP A 108 11.33 -5.44 7.43
C ASP A 108 11.93 -4.47 6.39
N GLY A 109 11.56 -3.19 6.47
CA GLY A 109 11.85 -2.18 5.47
C GLY A 109 11.06 -2.34 4.16
N GLY A 110 10.14 -3.32 4.08
CA GLY A 110 9.37 -3.62 2.88
C GLY A 110 8.51 -2.45 2.40
N VAL A 111 8.29 -2.40 1.09
CA VAL A 111 7.38 -1.42 0.46
C VAL A 111 6.04 -2.10 0.21
N ILE A 112 4.96 -1.40 0.53
CA ILE A 112 3.59 -1.83 0.27
C ILE A 112 2.92 -0.68 -0.49
N ALA A 113 2.30 -0.96 -1.64
CA ALA A 113 1.41 0.00 -2.27
C ALA A 113 0.03 -0.08 -1.61
N PHE A 114 -0.67 1.06 -1.52
CA PHE A 114 -2.06 1.08 -1.08
C PHE A 114 -2.91 1.94 -2.00
N ARG A 115 -4.18 1.54 -2.13
CA ARG A 115 -5.24 2.31 -2.79
C ARG A 115 -6.57 2.04 -2.09
N TRP A 116 -7.60 2.80 -2.38
CA TRP A 116 -8.95 2.53 -1.91
C TRP A 116 -9.96 2.88 -3.00
N ARG A 117 -11.08 2.14 -3.01
CA ARG A 117 -12.15 2.42 -3.96
C ARG A 117 -12.91 3.68 -3.56
N VAL A 118 -13.23 4.51 -4.55
CA VAL A 118 -14.17 5.61 -4.37
C VAL A 118 -15.58 5.11 -4.72
N GLU A 119 -16.61 5.58 -4.01
CA GLU A 119 -18.01 5.29 -4.38
C GLU A 119 -18.24 5.69 -5.85
N GLY A 120 -18.49 4.68 -6.70
CA GLY A 120 -18.65 4.86 -8.15
C GLY A 120 -17.73 3.98 -9.00
N GLU A 121 -16.61 3.49 -8.47
CA GLU A 121 -15.77 2.49 -9.16
C GLU A 121 -16.34 1.07 -8.98
N GLN A 122 -17.17 0.62 -9.94
CA GLN A 122 -17.57 -0.79 -10.05
C GLN A 122 -16.49 -1.61 -10.76
N GLY A 123 -15.43 -1.98 -10.05
CA GLY A 123 -14.45 -2.98 -10.49
C GLY A 123 -14.72 -4.32 -9.80
N THR A 124 -14.86 -5.41 -10.57
CA THR A 124 -14.77 -6.76 -10.01
C THR A 124 -13.32 -7.07 -9.69
N VAL A 125 -13.07 -7.42 -8.43
CA VAL A 125 -11.75 -7.61 -7.83
C VAL A 125 -11.13 -8.95 -8.26
N ASP A 126 -11.03 -9.22 -9.55
CA ASP A 126 -10.33 -10.41 -10.05
C ASP A 126 -9.42 -10.03 -11.21
N GLU A 127 -8.12 -10.03 -10.88
CA GLU A 127 -6.91 -9.98 -11.71
C GLU A 127 -6.74 -8.82 -12.73
N TYR A 128 -7.79 -8.06 -13.05
CA TYR A 128 -7.76 -6.96 -13.99
C TYR A 128 -8.76 -5.89 -13.54
N ASP A 129 -8.39 -4.61 -13.58
CA ASP A 129 -9.43 -3.58 -13.52
C ASP A 129 -10.11 -3.63 -14.91
N VAL A 130 -11.44 -3.52 -14.95
CA VAL A 130 -12.19 -3.51 -16.20
C VAL A 130 -12.79 -2.11 -16.36
N ASP A 131 -12.48 -1.42 -17.45
CA ASP A 131 -13.03 -0.09 -17.70
C ASP A 131 -14.55 -0.17 -17.98
N GLY A 132 -15.21 0.99 -18.06
CA GLY A 132 -16.65 1.08 -18.37
C GLY A 132 -17.04 0.53 -19.75
N GLU A 133 -16.08 0.10 -20.56
CA GLU A 133 -16.25 -0.48 -21.90
C GLU A 133 -15.97 -1.98 -21.92
N GLY A 134 -15.56 -2.58 -20.80
CA GLY A 134 -15.26 -4.01 -20.69
C GLY A 134 -13.80 -4.38 -21.00
N ASN A 135 -12.90 -3.41 -21.17
CA ASN A 135 -11.49 -3.67 -21.43
C ASN A 135 -10.71 -3.91 -20.14
N VAL A 136 -9.82 -4.90 -20.16
CA VAL A 136 -8.83 -5.14 -19.11
C VAL A 136 -7.81 -3.99 -19.11
N VAL A 137 -7.82 -3.20 -18.04
CA VAL A 137 -6.80 -2.20 -17.71
C VAL A 137 -5.87 -2.76 -16.64
N GLU A 138 -4.57 -2.53 -16.84
CA GLU A 138 -3.57 -2.84 -15.81
C GLU A 138 -3.94 -2.12 -14.51
N ARG A 139 -3.87 -2.85 -13.40
CA ARG A 139 -4.14 -2.29 -12.08
C ARG A 139 -3.07 -1.27 -11.74
N ASP A 140 -3.40 0.01 -11.91
CA ASP A 140 -2.55 1.10 -11.47
C ASP A 140 -2.63 1.23 -9.94
N TRP A 141 -1.47 1.21 -9.31
CA TRP A 141 -1.30 1.44 -7.86
C TRP A 141 -0.94 2.89 -7.57
N ASP A 142 -0.78 3.71 -8.62
CA ASP A 142 -0.39 5.11 -8.58
C ASP A 142 0.83 5.29 -7.68
N VAL A 143 1.87 4.45 -7.78
CA VAL A 143 3.09 4.65 -6.98
C VAL A 143 4.10 5.39 -7.83
N VAL A 144 4.46 6.60 -7.41
CA VAL A 144 5.48 7.41 -8.09
C VAL A 144 6.82 7.20 -7.39
N VAL A 145 7.79 6.68 -8.13
CA VAL A 145 9.19 6.60 -7.68
C VAL A 145 9.91 7.86 -8.16
N PRO A 146 10.37 8.75 -7.26
CA PRO A 146 11.18 9.89 -7.67
C PRO A 146 12.46 9.39 -8.34
N LYS A 147 12.74 9.86 -9.55
CA LYS A 147 13.98 9.57 -10.27
C LYS A 147 15.00 10.67 -9.95
N LEU A 148 16.28 10.32 -9.99
CA LEU A 148 17.36 11.29 -9.76
C LEU A 148 17.31 12.43 -10.80
N GLU A 149 16.95 12.08 -12.04
CA GLU A 149 16.81 13.02 -13.17
C GLU A 149 15.68 14.06 -12.94
N ASP A 150 14.67 13.75 -12.10
CA ASP A 150 13.58 14.68 -11.76
C ASP A 150 14.06 15.88 -10.91
N TYR A 151 15.28 15.83 -10.37
CA TYR A 151 15.85 16.90 -9.54
C TYR A 151 16.63 17.94 -10.34
N ASP A 152 17.17 17.57 -11.51
CA ASP A 152 18.05 18.44 -12.30
C ASP A 152 17.27 19.52 -13.09
N GLU A 153 15.96 19.35 -13.27
CA GLU A 153 15.10 20.31 -14.00
C GLU A 153 14.62 21.50 -13.14
N MET A 154 14.95 21.55 -11.83
CA MET A 154 14.50 22.61 -10.92
C MET A 154 15.52 23.75 -10.71
N GLU A 155 16.66 23.77 -11.41
CA GLU A 155 17.73 24.76 -11.19
C GLU A 155 17.82 25.91 -12.22
N ASP A 156 16.95 26.02 -13.23
CA ASP A 156 17.15 26.98 -14.34
C ASP A 156 16.03 28.02 -14.56
N GLU A 157 15.45 28.58 -13.49
CA GLU A 157 14.64 29.80 -13.59
C GLU A 157 14.98 30.78 -12.46
N GLY A 158 16.13 31.45 -12.58
CA GLY A 158 16.54 32.36 -11.52
C GLY A 158 17.86 33.10 -11.68
N VAL A 159 18.24 33.55 -12.88
CA VAL A 159 19.12 34.73 -13.04
C VAL A 159 19.05 35.26 -14.47
N ASP A 160 18.22 36.28 -14.68
CA ASP A 160 18.72 37.48 -15.35
C ASP A 160 17.95 38.72 -14.87
N ALA A 161 18.73 39.78 -14.75
CA ALA A 161 18.55 40.95 -13.89
C ALA A 161 17.72 42.09 -14.48
#